data_AF-A0A699QYN6-F1
#
_entry.id   AF-A0A699QYN6-F1
#
_cell.length_a   1.000
_cell.length_b   1.000
_cell.length_c   1.000
_cell.angle_alpha   90.00
_cell.angle_beta   90.00
_cell.angle_gamma   90.00
#
_symmetry.space_group_name_H-M   'P 1'
#
loop_
_entity.id
_entity.type
_entity.pdbx_description
1 polymer ?
#
loop_
_entity_poly.entity_id
_entity_poly.type
_entity_poly.pdbx_seq_one_letter_code
_entity_poly.pdbx_strand_id
1 'polypeptide(L)'
;MATNLYSGHNKTTSSVYIFVIIGLCGSFYLLGTWQRSRFGKGDSLVMEVTEPSSKCNLNPNLNFETHRIGENIVESTKVRDFPPCEANFTDYTPCQDQKRAMKFPRNDMIYRERHCPPKEEKLKCLVPAPKGYVTPFSWPKSRDYVPYANAPYKALTVVKAKQNWIEYEDNVFRFPGGGTQFPEGADAYIDQLASVIPIDNGTVRTALDTGCG
;
A
#
# COMPACT_ATOMS: atom_id res chain seq x y z
N MET A 1 49.60 -52.77 13.39
CA MET A 1 50.56 -52.14 14.32
C MET A 1 50.92 -50.76 13.80
N ALA A 2 51.11 -49.81 14.71
CA ALA A 2 51.60 -48.43 14.53
C ALA A 2 50.62 -47.39 13.93
N THR A 3 50.35 -46.24 14.53
CA THR A 3 50.41 -45.73 15.92
C THR A 3 49.67 -44.39 15.87
N ASN A 4 48.78 -44.14 16.83
CA ASN A 4 48.17 -42.83 17.05
C ASN A 4 49.24 -41.81 17.46
N LEU A 5 49.22 -40.61 16.86
CA LEU A 5 49.93 -39.44 17.36
C LEU A 5 48.88 -38.34 17.63
N TYR A 6 48.39 -38.35 18.87
CA TYR A 6 47.74 -37.20 19.48
C TYR A 6 48.80 -36.13 19.71
N SER A 7 48.71 -35.01 19.00
CA SER A 7 49.45 -33.80 19.35
C SER A 7 48.54 -32.89 20.18
N GLY A 8 48.83 -32.80 21.47
CA GLY A 8 48.17 -31.87 22.39
C GLY A 8 48.52 -30.44 22.04
N HIS A 9 47.55 -29.68 21.54
CA HIS A 9 47.69 -28.24 21.34
C HIS A 9 47.26 -27.49 22.60
N ASN A 10 48.21 -26.73 23.16
CA ASN A 10 48.07 -25.95 24.39
C ASN A 10 46.93 -24.91 24.30
N LYS A 11 45.91 -25.10 25.14
CA LYS A 11 44.71 -24.23 25.30
C LYS A 11 45.01 -22.99 26.15
N THR A 12 45.80 -22.04 25.68
CA THR A 12 45.96 -20.74 26.36
C THR A 12 45.68 -19.53 25.47
N THR A 13 45.68 -19.69 24.14
CA THR A 13 45.35 -18.62 23.19
C THR A 13 43.85 -18.53 22.85
N SER A 14 43.07 -19.59 23.09
CA SER A 14 41.63 -19.67 22.79
C SER A 14 40.75 -18.89 23.79
N SER A 15 41.14 -18.83 25.07
CA SER A 15 40.31 -18.20 26.10
C SER A 15 40.30 -16.67 25.99
N VAL A 16 41.44 -16.04 25.68
CA VAL A 16 41.53 -14.57 25.49
C VAL A 16 40.68 -14.12 24.31
N TYR A 17 40.68 -14.87 23.21
CA TYR A 17 39.87 -14.56 22.03
C TYR A 17 38.36 -14.60 22.33
N ILE A 18 37.91 -15.53 23.17
CA ILE A 18 36.51 -15.63 23.59
C ILE A 18 36.12 -14.39 24.40
N PHE A 19 36.96 -13.95 25.36
CA PHE A 19 36.68 -12.75 26.14
C PHE A 19 36.66 -11.47 25.29
N VAL A 20 37.54 -11.36 24.29
CA VAL A 20 37.55 -10.24 23.34
C VAL A 20 36.27 -10.21 22.49
N ILE A 21 35.82 -11.37 21.99
CA ILE A 21 34.57 -11.46 21.21
C ILE A 21 33.37 -11.09 22.06
N ILE A 22 33.26 -11.60 23.29
CA ILE A 22 32.16 -11.26 24.20
C ILE A 22 32.16 -9.77 24.54
N GLY A 23 33.34 -9.18 24.77
CA GLY A 23 33.48 -7.74 25.01
C GLY A 23 33.05 -6.90 23.81
N LEU A 24 33.47 -7.27 22.60
CA LEU A 24 33.07 -6.60 21.36
C LEU A 24 31.56 -6.72 21.13
N CYS A 25 30.99 -7.92 21.22
CA CYS A 25 29.55 -8.15 21.08
C CYS A 25 28.73 -7.36 22.11
N GLY A 26 29.17 -7.33 23.37
CA GLY A 26 28.52 -6.54 24.42
C GLY A 26 28.59 -5.02 24.13
N SER A 27 29.74 -4.52 23.69
CA SER A 27 29.91 -3.11 23.35
C SER A 27 29.03 -2.68 22.17
N PHE A 28 28.92 -3.49 21.11
CA PHE A 28 28.04 -3.21 19.97
C PHE A 28 26.56 -3.31 20.34
N TYR A 29 26.19 -4.22 21.24
CA TYR A 29 24.81 -4.32 21.75
C TYR A 29 24.43 -3.10 22.59
N LEU A 30 25.32 -2.63 23.48
CA LEU A 30 25.10 -1.42 24.28
C LEU A 30 25.08 -0.15 23.42
N LEU A 31 25.95 -0.05 22.40
CA LEU A 31 25.93 1.06 21.45
C LEU A 31 24.66 1.04 20.59
N GLY A 32 24.21 -0.13 20.12
CA GLY A 32 22.98 -0.26 19.34
C GLY A 32 21.72 0.08 20.15
N THR A 33 21.64 -0.35 21.41
CA THR A 33 20.54 0.02 22.31
C THR A 33 20.57 1.50 22.68
N TRP A 34 21.77 2.08 22.88
CA TRP A 34 21.92 3.52 23.13
C TRP A 34 21.53 4.38 21.91
N GLN A 35 21.91 3.98 20.69
CA GLN A 35 21.47 4.66 19.47
C GLN A 35 19.95 4.57 19.27
N ARG A 36 19.33 3.42 19.58
CA ARG A 36 17.87 3.26 19.57
C ARG A 36 17.17 4.20 20.57
N SER A 37 17.77 4.43 21.74
CA SER A 37 17.24 5.39 22.73
C SER A 37 17.33 6.86 22.30
N ARG A 38 18.21 7.20 21.34
CA ARG A 38 18.31 8.55 20.75
C ARG A 38 17.42 8.77 19.52
N PHE A 39 16.71 7.74 19.05
CA PHE A 39 15.79 7.83 17.91
C PHE A 39 14.37 8.33 18.29
N GLY A 40 14.20 8.91 19.49
CA GLY A 40 12.96 9.56 19.94
C GLY A 40 12.95 11.09 19.79
N LYS A 41 13.85 11.65 18.98
CA LYS A 41 13.97 13.12 18.78
C LYS A 41 13.35 13.62 17.47
N GLY A 42 12.53 12.79 16.81
CA GLY A 42 11.70 13.18 15.66
C GLY A 42 10.34 13.75 16.06
N ASP A 43 9.82 13.38 17.23
CA ASP A 43 8.43 13.68 17.62
C ASP A 43 8.24 15.13 18.09
N SER A 44 9.31 15.81 18.50
CA SER A 44 9.26 17.21 18.95
C SER A 44 8.89 18.18 17.82
N LEU A 45 9.11 17.83 16.56
CA LEU A 45 8.73 18.68 15.42
C LEU A 45 7.29 18.40 14.95
N VAL A 46 6.70 17.27 15.35
CA VAL A 46 5.30 16.93 15.03
C VAL A 46 4.35 17.60 16.01
N MET A 47 4.76 17.76 17.27
CA MET A 47 3.93 18.41 18.30
C MET A 47 3.75 19.93 18.09
N GLU A 48 4.71 20.61 17.45
CA GLU A 48 4.60 22.06 17.15
C GLU A 48 3.64 22.36 15.98
N VAL A 49 3.30 21.35 15.17
CA VAL A 49 2.28 21.47 14.12
C VAL A 49 0.86 21.21 14.67
N THR A 50 0.73 20.71 15.90
CA THR A 50 -0.52 20.16 16.43
C THR A 50 -1.13 20.98 17.59
N GLU A 51 -1.07 22.31 17.52
CA GLU A 51 -2.02 23.21 18.23
C GLU A 51 -2.05 24.61 17.58
N PRO A 52 -3.22 25.24 17.34
CA PRO A 52 -4.49 24.71 16.89
C PRO A 52 -4.73 25.10 15.42
N SER A 53 -5.17 24.16 14.61
CA SER A 53 -5.84 24.36 13.30
C SER A 53 -7.18 25.14 13.40
N SER A 54 -7.37 25.92 14.48
CA SER A 54 -8.51 26.82 14.74
C SER A 54 -8.57 28.06 13.83
N LYS A 55 -7.65 28.19 12.86
CA LYS A 55 -7.70 29.21 11.80
C LYS A 55 -7.53 28.59 10.42
N CYS A 56 -8.19 27.48 10.13
CA CYS A 56 -8.63 27.27 8.76
C CYS A 56 -9.70 28.32 8.46
N ASN A 57 -9.29 29.47 7.89
CA ASN A 57 -10.21 30.33 7.18
C ASN A 57 -10.78 29.49 6.03
N LEU A 58 -11.91 28.84 6.27
CA LEU A 58 -12.72 28.25 5.23
C LEU A 58 -13.09 29.40 4.31
N ASN A 59 -12.34 29.56 3.23
CA ASN A 59 -12.75 30.46 2.18
C ASN A 59 -14.04 29.83 1.60
N PRO A 60 -15.22 30.47 1.72
CA PRO A 60 -16.47 29.88 1.25
C PRO A 60 -16.50 29.71 -0.29
N ASN A 61 -15.46 30.17 -0.99
CA ASN A 61 -15.25 30.10 -2.43
C ASN A 61 -14.27 28.99 -2.83
N LEU A 62 -14.37 27.80 -2.24
CA LEU A 62 -13.71 26.63 -2.81
C LEU A 62 -14.53 26.16 -4.01
N ASN A 63 -14.04 26.45 -5.22
CA ASN A 63 -14.64 25.92 -6.42
C ASN A 63 -14.25 24.43 -6.55
N PHE A 64 -15.23 23.55 -6.34
CA PHE A 64 -15.08 22.10 -6.51
C PHE A 64 -15.39 21.64 -7.94
N GLU A 65 -15.57 22.56 -8.90
CA GLU A 65 -15.74 22.19 -10.30
C GLU A 65 -14.51 21.49 -10.83
N THR A 66 -14.76 20.31 -11.39
CA THR A 66 -13.77 19.61 -12.20
C THR A 66 -13.30 20.53 -13.32
N HIS A 67 -12.02 20.89 -13.35
CA HIS A 67 -11.39 21.75 -14.38
C HIS A 67 -11.42 21.19 -15.82
N ARG A 68 -12.35 20.27 -16.15
CA ARG A 68 -12.62 19.80 -17.52
C ARG A 68 -13.65 20.65 -18.27
N ILE A 69 -13.95 21.84 -17.78
CA ILE A 69 -14.71 22.85 -18.53
C ILE A 69 -13.69 23.82 -19.16
N GLY A 70 -12.94 23.30 -20.13
CA GLY A 70 -11.98 24.08 -20.91
C GLY A 70 -12.15 23.69 -22.37
N GLU A 71 -12.75 24.61 -23.12
CA GLU A 71 -13.10 24.59 -24.55
C GLU A 71 -14.43 23.92 -24.93
N ASN A 72 -15.43 24.79 -25.13
CA ASN A 72 -16.75 24.57 -25.75
C ASN A 72 -17.81 23.78 -24.94
N ILE A 73 -18.35 24.39 -23.87
CA ILE A 73 -19.75 24.10 -23.48
C ILE A 73 -20.67 24.88 -24.41
N VAL A 74 -20.75 24.42 -25.66
CA VAL A 74 -22.02 24.45 -26.37
C VAL A 74 -22.74 23.21 -25.87
N GLU A 75 -23.66 23.43 -24.93
CA GLU A 75 -24.86 22.62 -24.71
C GLU A 75 -24.76 21.14 -25.16
N SER A 76 -24.03 20.33 -24.39
CA SER A 76 -24.07 18.88 -24.57
C SER A 76 -24.83 18.25 -23.40
N THR A 77 -26.13 18.49 -23.38
CA THR A 77 -27.13 17.75 -22.60
C THR A 77 -27.27 16.29 -23.09
N LYS A 78 -26.42 15.85 -24.04
CA LYS A 78 -26.34 14.46 -24.48
C LYS A 78 -25.56 13.65 -23.43
N VAL A 79 -26.29 12.88 -22.64
CA VAL A 79 -25.74 11.72 -21.92
C VAL A 79 -24.95 10.90 -22.95
N ARG A 80 -23.64 10.76 -22.72
CA ARG A 80 -22.79 9.95 -23.58
C ARG A 80 -23.03 8.50 -23.23
N ASP A 81 -23.70 7.77 -24.12
CA ASP A 81 -23.83 6.33 -23.97
C ASP A 81 -22.50 5.65 -24.33
N PHE A 82 -21.98 4.87 -23.39
CA PHE A 82 -20.80 4.05 -23.57
C PHE A 82 -21.22 2.58 -23.61
N PRO A 83 -20.90 1.83 -24.68
CA PRO A 83 -21.21 0.41 -24.74
C PRO A 83 -20.42 -0.39 -23.68
N PRO A 84 -20.87 -1.60 -23.33
CA PRO A 84 -20.09 -2.48 -22.46
C PRO A 84 -18.76 -2.87 -23.12
N CYS A 85 -17.69 -2.91 -22.35
CA CYS A 85 -16.40 -3.44 -22.80
C CYS A 85 -16.47 -4.96 -22.98
N GLU A 86 -15.61 -5.50 -23.86
CA GLU A 86 -15.35 -6.94 -23.90
C GLU A 86 -14.78 -7.44 -22.55
N ALA A 87 -15.07 -8.70 -22.19
CA ALA A 87 -14.72 -9.26 -20.89
C ALA A 87 -13.20 -9.32 -20.60
N ASN A 88 -12.37 -9.38 -21.65
CA ASN A 88 -10.91 -9.34 -21.55
C ASN A 88 -10.36 -8.00 -21.02
N PHE A 89 -11.16 -6.92 -21.03
CA PHE A 89 -10.74 -5.61 -20.54
C PHE A 89 -11.01 -5.41 -19.04
N THR A 90 -11.56 -6.41 -18.34
CA THR A 90 -11.86 -6.32 -16.89
C THR A 90 -10.65 -5.89 -16.07
N ASP A 91 -9.48 -6.47 -16.35
CA ASP A 91 -8.22 -6.19 -15.63
C ASP A 91 -7.20 -5.44 -16.50
N TYR A 92 -7.65 -4.88 -17.62
CA TYR A 92 -6.76 -4.17 -18.53
C TYR A 92 -6.35 -2.81 -17.94
N THR A 93 -5.06 -2.67 -17.63
CA THR A 93 -4.45 -1.42 -17.17
C THR A 93 -3.70 -0.75 -18.32
N PRO A 94 -4.31 0.17 -19.09
CA PRO A 94 -3.78 0.63 -20.38
C PRO A 94 -2.39 1.25 -20.31
N CYS A 95 -2.07 1.98 -19.24
CA CYS A 95 -0.77 2.64 -19.07
C CYS A 95 0.32 1.71 -18.50
N GLN A 96 -0.05 0.53 -18.03
CA GLN A 96 0.84 -0.49 -17.47
C GLN A 96 0.80 -1.78 -18.31
N ASP A 97 0.45 -1.67 -19.60
CA ASP A 97 0.38 -2.81 -20.51
C ASP A 97 1.79 -3.30 -20.87
N GLN A 98 2.11 -4.53 -20.47
CA GLN A 98 3.44 -5.12 -20.67
C GLN A 98 3.79 -5.23 -22.17
N LYS A 99 2.83 -5.59 -23.03
CA LYS A 99 3.08 -5.77 -24.47
C LYS A 99 3.48 -4.46 -25.13
N ARG A 100 2.84 -3.35 -24.75
CA ARG A 100 3.19 -2.00 -25.19
C ARG A 100 4.53 -1.56 -24.61
N ALA A 101 4.73 -1.74 -23.30
CA ALA A 101 5.97 -1.38 -22.62
C ALA A 101 7.21 -2.02 -23.28
N MET A 102 7.09 -3.29 -23.70
CA MET A 102 8.16 -4.04 -24.36
C MET A 102 8.48 -3.59 -25.80
N LYS A 103 7.72 -2.65 -26.38
CA LYS A 103 8.03 -2.01 -27.67
C LYS A 103 9.04 -0.86 -27.55
N PHE A 104 9.27 -0.36 -26.34
CA PHE A 104 10.16 0.77 -26.10
C PHE A 104 11.62 0.32 -25.94
N PRO A 105 12.59 1.21 -26.22
CA PRO A 105 14.01 0.91 -26.03
C PRO A 105 14.34 0.45 -24.61
N ARG A 106 15.35 -0.41 -24.49
CA ARG A 106 15.86 -0.86 -23.19
C ARG A 106 16.82 0.14 -22.53
N ASN A 107 17.34 1.09 -23.30
CA ASN A 107 18.19 2.16 -22.79
C ASN A 107 17.43 2.95 -21.72
N ASP A 108 18.15 3.34 -20.67
CA ASP A 108 17.63 4.13 -19.55
C ASP A 108 16.38 3.55 -18.88
N MET A 109 16.12 2.25 -19.08
CA MET A 109 14.94 1.57 -18.55
C MET A 109 13.60 2.19 -18.99
N ILE A 110 13.56 2.87 -20.15
CA ILE A 110 12.33 3.51 -20.67
C ILE A 110 11.18 2.52 -20.76
N TYR A 111 11.44 1.27 -21.15
CA TYR A 111 10.44 0.19 -21.17
C TYR A 111 9.77 -0.11 -19.82
N ARG A 112 10.29 0.39 -18.69
CA ARG A 112 9.67 0.26 -17.35
C ARG A 112 8.79 1.45 -16.97
N GLU A 113 8.81 2.52 -17.74
CA GLU A 113 7.96 3.69 -17.52
C GLU A 113 6.49 3.41 -17.91
N ARG A 114 5.60 4.36 -17.57
CA ARG A 114 4.18 4.27 -17.93
C ARG A 114 3.99 4.68 -19.38
N HIS A 115 3.44 3.77 -20.17
CA HIS A 115 3.18 3.97 -21.59
C HIS A 115 1.69 3.92 -21.84
N CYS A 116 1.02 5.08 -21.82
CA CYS A 116 -0.41 5.15 -22.07
C CYS A 116 -0.74 5.10 -23.57
N PRO A 117 -1.90 4.53 -23.96
CA PRO A 117 -2.38 4.62 -25.33
C PRO A 117 -2.64 6.07 -25.74
N PRO A 118 -2.36 6.42 -27.01
CA PRO A 118 -2.72 7.73 -27.57
C PRO A 118 -4.25 7.89 -27.62
N LYS A 119 -4.74 9.11 -27.89
CA LYS A 119 -6.17 9.45 -27.76
C LYS A 119 -7.08 8.58 -28.64
N GLU A 120 -6.57 8.15 -29.78
CA GLU A 120 -7.23 7.36 -30.81
C GLU A 120 -7.45 5.90 -30.38
N GLU A 121 -6.57 5.39 -29.50
CA GLU A 121 -6.60 4.02 -28.97
C GLU A 121 -7.31 3.94 -27.60
N LYS A 122 -7.81 5.07 -27.08
CA LYS A 122 -8.52 5.08 -25.79
C LYS A 122 -9.88 4.39 -25.93
N LEU A 123 -10.06 3.33 -25.14
CA LEU A 123 -11.34 2.64 -25.01
C LEU A 123 -12.40 3.60 -24.47
N LYS A 124 -13.55 3.62 -25.14
CA LYS A 124 -14.75 4.38 -24.76
C LYS A 124 -15.87 3.38 -24.48
N CYS A 125 -15.67 2.57 -23.46
CA CYS A 125 -16.63 1.55 -23.03
C CYS A 125 -16.65 1.49 -21.50
N LEU A 126 -17.71 0.91 -20.94
CA LEU A 126 -17.84 0.67 -19.50
C LEU A 126 -17.61 -0.81 -19.20
N VAL A 127 -16.74 -1.12 -18.24
CA VAL A 127 -16.56 -2.51 -17.78
C VAL A 127 -17.83 -2.93 -17.04
N PRO A 128 -18.55 -3.98 -17.50
CA PRO A 128 -19.76 -4.41 -16.85
C PRO A 128 -19.45 -5.05 -15.48
N ALA A 129 -20.42 -4.99 -14.57
CA ALA A 129 -20.32 -5.75 -13.33
C ALA A 129 -20.25 -7.26 -13.62
N PRO A 130 -19.42 -8.02 -12.88
CA PRO A 130 -19.38 -9.47 -13.00
C PRO A 130 -20.76 -10.11 -12.79
N LYS A 131 -20.99 -11.27 -13.42
CA LYS A 131 -22.23 -12.02 -13.21
C LYS A 131 -22.38 -12.40 -11.74
N GLY A 132 -23.51 -12.03 -11.14
CA GLY A 132 -23.79 -12.31 -9.73
C GLY A 132 -23.21 -11.27 -8.77
N TYR A 133 -22.68 -10.15 -9.26
CA TYR A 133 -22.29 -9.03 -8.43
C TYR A 133 -23.48 -8.54 -7.59
N VAL A 134 -23.24 -8.30 -6.31
CA VAL A 134 -24.24 -7.83 -5.34
C VAL A 134 -23.90 -6.44 -4.85
N THR A 135 -24.89 -5.73 -4.29
CA THR A 135 -24.68 -4.42 -3.69
C THR A 135 -23.62 -4.50 -2.57
N PRO A 136 -22.54 -3.70 -2.62
CA PRO A 136 -21.56 -3.64 -1.54
C PRO A 136 -22.19 -3.21 -0.21
N PHE A 137 -21.56 -3.58 0.91
CA PHE A 137 -21.97 -3.06 2.22
C PHE A 137 -21.78 -1.55 2.30
N SER A 138 -22.60 -0.86 3.10
CA SER A 138 -22.37 0.55 3.40
C SER A 138 -21.18 0.73 4.34
N TRP A 139 -20.54 1.90 4.28
CA TRP A 139 -19.60 2.31 5.31
C TRP A 139 -20.31 2.34 6.70
N PRO A 140 -19.65 1.95 7.80
CA PRO A 140 -18.26 1.47 7.91
C PRO A 140 -18.07 -0.03 7.66
N LYS A 141 -19.14 -0.80 7.46
CA LYS A 141 -19.04 -2.27 7.30
C LYS A 141 -18.21 -2.68 6.07
N SER A 142 -18.22 -1.89 5.00
CA SER A 142 -17.37 -2.11 3.82
C SER A 142 -15.88 -1.99 4.07
N ARG A 143 -15.45 -1.45 5.22
CA ARG A 143 -14.05 -1.48 5.65
C ARG A 143 -13.56 -2.90 5.89
N ASP A 144 -14.37 -3.68 6.59
CA ASP A 144 -13.96 -4.97 7.14
C ASP A 144 -14.45 -6.15 6.28
N TYR A 145 -15.46 -5.94 5.43
CA TYR A 145 -16.11 -7.01 4.68
C TYR A 145 -16.38 -6.65 3.22
N VAL A 146 -16.18 -7.64 2.35
CA VAL A 146 -16.59 -7.59 0.94
C VAL A 146 -17.38 -8.86 0.60
N PRO A 147 -18.55 -8.77 -0.07
CA PRO A 147 -19.25 -9.96 -0.53
C PRO A 147 -18.36 -10.85 -1.41
N TYR A 148 -18.35 -12.16 -1.15
CA TYR A 148 -17.52 -13.12 -1.88
C TYR A 148 -17.81 -13.11 -3.39
N ALA A 149 -19.06 -12.83 -3.77
CA ALA A 149 -19.49 -12.72 -5.17
C ALA A 149 -18.89 -11.50 -5.90
N ASN A 150 -18.41 -10.49 -5.18
CA ASN A 150 -17.90 -9.25 -5.74
C ASN A 150 -16.38 -9.30 -6.01
N ALA A 151 -15.64 -10.26 -5.47
CA ALA A 151 -14.21 -10.36 -5.76
C ALA A 151 -13.96 -11.22 -7.01
N PRO A 152 -13.25 -10.70 -8.02
CA PRO A 152 -12.97 -11.44 -9.25
C PRO A 152 -11.99 -12.60 -9.02
N TYR A 153 -11.08 -12.49 -8.04
CA TYR A 153 -9.98 -13.42 -7.81
C TYR A 153 -10.06 -14.10 -6.45
N LYS A 154 -10.81 -15.19 -6.36
CA LYS A 154 -11.05 -15.92 -5.10
C LYS A 154 -9.79 -16.59 -4.54
N ALA A 155 -8.85 -16.95 -5.40
CA ALA A 155 -7.56 -17.54 -5.03
C ALA A 155 -6.71 -16.62 -4.13
N LEU A 156 -7.03 -15.33 -4.06
CA LEU A 156 -6.38 -14.37 -3.15
C LEU A 156 -6.40 -14.85 -1.70
N THR A 157 -7.47 -15.49 -1.26
CA THR A 157 -7.56 -16.04 0.09
C THR A 157 -6.53 -17.12 0.36
N VAL A 158 -6.23 -17.97 -0.62
CA VAL A 158 -5.24 -19.03 -0.46
C VAL A 158 -3.83 -18.46 -0.47
N VAL A 159 -3.53 -17.56 -1.40
CA VAL A 159 -2.17 -17.04 -1.58
C VAL A 159 -1.79 -15.98 -0.54
N LYS A 160 -2.78 -15.31 0.07
CA LYS A 160 -2.58 -14.28 1.11
C LYS A 160 -3.00 -14.71 2.52
N ALA A 161 -3.59 -15.89 2.71
CA ALA A 161 -4.00 -16.39 4.04
C ALA A 161 -2.87 -16.32 5.08
N LYS A 162 -1.64 -16.72 4.71
CA LYS A 162 -0.50 -16.72 5.64
C LYS A 162 -0.14 -15.33 6.17
N GLN A 163 -0.53 -14.27 5.47
CA GLN A 163 -0.25 -12.88 5.87
C GLN A 163 -1.39 -12.29 6.71
N ASN A 164 -2.46 -13.05 6.99
CA ASN A 164 -3.67 -12.61 7.66
C ASN A 164 -4.26 -11.33 7.03
N TRP A 165 -4.14 -11.17 5.72
CA TRP A 165 -4.70 -10.02 4.99
C TRP A 165 -6.19 -10.19 4.71
N ILE A 166 -6.61 -11.43 4.50
CA ILE A 166 -7.96 -11.75 4.04
C ILE A 166 -8.33 -13.14 4.58
N GLU A 167 -9.54 -13.22 5.10
CA GLU A 167 -10.15 -14.45 5.59
C GLU A 167 -11.42 -14.70 4.78
N TYR A 168 -11.71 -15.96 4.50
CA TYR A 168 -12.95 -16.37 3.87
C TYR A 168 -13.95 -16.79 4.95
N GLU A 169 -15.10 -16.13 4.99
CA GLU A 169 -16.21 -16.44 5.91
C GLU A 169 -17.49 -16.64 5.10
N ASP A 170 -17.69 -17.86 4.60
CA ASP A 170 -18.86 -18.31 3.83
C ASP A 170 -19.19 -17.46 2.59
N ASN A 171 -19.90 -16.35 2.76
CA ASN A 171 -20.35 -15.49 1.68
C ASN A 171 -19.64 -14.13 1.66
N VAL A 172 -18.64 -13.93 2.52
CA VAL A 172 -17.85 -12.70 2.57
C VAL A 172 -16.35 -13.01 2.63
N PHE A 173 -15.57 -12.04 2.17
CA PHE A 173 -14.19 -11.88 2.58
C PHE A 173 -14.14 -10.91 3.75
N ARG A 174 -13.44 -11.30 4.81
CA ARG A 174 -13.14 -10.48 5.98
C ARG A 174 -11.70 -9.97 5.88
N PHE A 175 -11.50 -8.70 6.20
CA PHE A 175 -10.20 -8.04 6.22
C PHE A 175 -9.88 -7.68 7.68
N PRO A 176 -9.12 -8.53 8.40
CA PRO A 176 -8.92 -8.37 9.84
C PRO A 176 -7.93 -7.25 10.22
N GLY A 177 -7.49 -6.42 9.27
CA GLY A 177 -6.49 -5.39 9.50
C GLY A 177 -5.06 -5.91 9.74
N GLY A 178 -4.81 -7.21 9.53
CA GLY A 178 -3.49 -7.82 9.65
C GLY A 178 -2.60 -7.57 8.43
N GLY A 179 -1.28 -7.71 8.60
CA GLY A 179 -0.34 -7.72 7.48
C GLY A 179 1.11 -7.50 7.84
N THR A 180 2.03 -7.92 6.98
CA THR A 180 3.47 -7.76 7.24
C THR A 180 3.93 -6.29 7.19
N GLN A 181 3.13 -5.41 6.60
CA GLN A 181 3.47 -3.99 6.42
C GLN A 181 3.17 -3.15 7.66
N PHE A 182 2.21 -3.57 8.49
CA PHE A 182 1.76 -2.83 9.67
C PHE A 182 2.07 -3.63 10.94
N PRO A 183 3.16 -3.33 11.67
CA PRO A 183 3.55 -4.07 12.88
C PRO A 183 2.46 -4.10 13.96
N GLU A 184 1.67 -3.03 14.05
CA GLU A 184 0.55 -2.87 15.00
C GLU A 184 -0.82 -3.10 14.34
N GLY A 185 -0.84 -3.57 13.08
CA GLY A 185 -2.05 -3.69 12.27
C GLY A 185 -2.44 -2.39 11.56
N ALA A 186 -3.29 -2.54 10.54
CA ALA A 186 -3.78 -1.43 9.72
C ALA A 186 -4.63 -0.45 10.54
N ASP A 187 -5.34 -0.93 11.56
CA ASP A 187 -6.18 -0.08 12.42
C ASP A 187 -5.34 0.99 13.14
N ALA A 188 -4.19 0.63 13.70
CA ALA A 188 -3.30 1.59 14.36
C ALA A 188 -2.76 2.65 13.37
N TYR A 189 -2.49 2.26 12.12
CA TYR A 189 -2.09 3.21 11.06
C TYR A 189 -3.23 4.16 10.70
N ILE A 190 -4.45 3.66 10.56
CA ILE A 190 -5.64 4.46 10.27
C ILE A 190 -5.94 5.42 11.44
N ASP A 191 -5.81 4.98 12.68
CA ASP A 191 -6.00 5.81 13.88
C ASP A 191 -4.97 6.95 13.95
N GLN A 192 -3.70 6.67 13.62
CA GLN A 192 -2.67 7.70 13.50
C GLN A 192 -3.03 8.73 12.42
N LEU A 193 -3.48 8.29 11.23
CA LEU A 193 -3.94 9.21 10.18
C LEU A 193 -5.13 10.05 10.65
N ALA A 194 -6.10 9.43 11.33
CA ALA A 194 -7.29 10.10 11.86
C ALA A 194 -6.95 11.15 12.93
N SER A 195 -5.84 10.98 13.66
CA SER A 195 -5.39 11.94 14.68
C SER A 195 -4.91 13.28 14.10
N VAL A 196 -4.48 13.29 12.83
CA VAL A 196 -3.92 14.46 12.15
C VAL A 196 -4.79 14.98 11.01
N ILE A 197 -5.60 14.11 10.40
CA ILE A 197 -6.48 14.45 9.28
C ILE A 197 -7.94 14.20 9.70
N PRO A 198 -8.84 15.18 9.54
CA PRO A 198 -10.26 15.03 9.88
C PRO A 198 -10.99 14.19 8.82
N ILE A 199 -10.80 12.87 8.88
CA ILE A 199 -11.37 11.89 7.93
C ILE A 199 -12.84 11.54 8.23
N ASP A 200 -13.32 11.83 9.43
CA ASP A 200 -14.64 11.42 9.94
C ASP A 200 -15.77 12.42 9.62
N ASN A 201 -15.44 13.71 9.51
CA ASN A 201 -16.42 14.79 9.37
C ASN A 201 -16.77 15.15 7.91
N GLY A 202 -16.21 14.43 6.93
CA GLY A 202 -16.48 14.64 5.51
C GLY A 202 -15.79 15.86 4.88
N THR A 203 -14.86 16.51 5.59
CA THR A 203 -14.01 17.59 5.03
C THR A 203 -13.07 17.04 3.97
N VAL A 204 -12.47 15.87 4.23
CA VAL A 204 -11.69 15.13 3.24
C VAL A 204 -12.63 14.26 2.41
N ARG A 205 -12.73 14.57 1.12
CA ARG A 205 -13.59 13.81 0.17
C ARG A 205 -12.83 12.81 -0.69
N THR A 206 -11.53 13.05 -0.86
CA THR A 206 -10.66 12.23 -1.72
C THR A 206 -9.32 12.06 -1.02
N ALA A 207 -8.86 10.81 -0.92
CA ALA A 207 -7.52 10.46 -0.48
C ALA A 207 -6.88 9.57 -1.54
N LEU A 208 -5.57 9.73 -1.76
CA LEU A 208 -4.76 8.83 -2.56
C LEU A 208 -3.66 8.27 -1.66
N ASP A 209 -3.85 7.03 -1.23
CA ASP A 209 -2.79 6.26 -0.58
C ASP A 209 -2.15 5.33 -1.62
N THR A 210 -0.82 5.33 -1.71
CA THR A 210 -0.07 4.52 -2.66
C THR A 210 0.92 3.66 -1.93
N GLY A 211 0.64 2.36 -1.83
CA GLY A 211 1.45 1.37 -1.13
C GLY A 211 1.15 -0.07 -1.56
N CYS A 212 1.83 -1.05 -0.96
CA CYS A 212 1.62 -2.49 -1.21
C CYS A 212 0.76 -3.15 -0.12
N GLY A 213 -0.03 -2.36 0.61
CA GLY A 213 -0.82 -2.78 1.76
C GLY A 213 -1.19 -1.56 2.57
#